data_AF-A0A927U3B9-F1
#
_entry.id   AF-A0A927U3B9-F1
#
_cell.length_a   1.000
_cell.length_b   1.000
_cell.length_c   1.000
_cell.angle_alpha   90.00
_cell.angle_beta   90.00
_cell.angle_gamma   90.00
#
_symmetry.space_group_name_H-M   'P 1'
#
loop_
_entity.id
_entity.type
_entity.pdbx_description
1 polymer ?
#
loop_
_entity_poly.entity_id
_entity_poly.type
_entity_poly.pdbx_seq_one_letter_code
_entity_poly.pdbx_strand_id
1 'polypeptide(L)'
;MAKYNIGGYIFSDEESAKKAAKELKAVEYILAQIKTADETEVLQIYKKLINQRLFSTEIGMGFLSQLYQNLITVESFNSNDIPKVYSLDGDEPSSDNQVIDNSTQEKEPIKKETSNGQEASSKKSKNKEVKKEKTK
;
A
#
# COMPACT_ATOMS: atom_id res chain seq x y z
N MET A 1 -12.84 -2.25 25.73
CA MET A 1 -11.81 -2.36 24.68
C MET A 1 -12.06 -1.29 23.63
N ALA A 2 -11.01 -0.55 23.24
CA ALA A 2 -11.06 0.23 22.01
C ALA A 2 -11.15 -0.74 20.81
N LYS A 3 -11.94 -0.38 19.80
CA LYS A 3 -12.04 -1.09 18.53
C LYS A 3 -11.63 -0.12 17.44
N TYR A 4 -10.72 -0.56 16.56
CA TYR A 4 -10.21 0.26 15.47
C TYR A 4 -10.80 -0.24 14.16
N ASN A 5 -11.48 0.63 13.41
CA ASN A 5 -12.00 0.30 12.08
C ASN A 5 -11.04 0.81 11.01
N ILE A 6 -10.45 -0.11 10.24
CA ILE A 6 -9.54 0.18 9.15
C ILE A 6 -10.08 -0.51 7.89
N GLY A 7 -10.51 0.27 6.90
CA GLY A 7 -10.99 -0.27 5.62
C GLY A 7 -12.16 -1.26 5.73
N GLY A 8 -13.00 -1.15 6.78
CA GLY A 8 -14.11 -2.06 7.05
C GLY A 8 -13.77 -3.25 7.95
N TYR A 9 -12.49 -3.44 8.31
CA TYR A 9 -12.04 -4.47 9.24
C TYR A 9 -11.93 -3.91 10.66
N ILE A 10 -12.32 -4.73 11.66
CA ILE A 10 -12.28 -4.34 13.07
C ILE A 10 -11.10 -5.02 13.76
N PHE A 11 -10.19 -4.21 14.31
CA PHE A 11 -9.04 -4.65 15.09
C PHE A 11 -9.24 -4.34 16.57
N SER A 12 -8.79 -5.26 17.43
CA SER A 12 -8.92 -5.13 18.90
C SER A 12 -7.69 -4.51 19.56
N ASP A 13 -6.56 -4.47 18.85
CA ASP A 13 -5.29 -3.91 19.32
C ASP A 13 -4.78 -2.81 18.37
N GLU A 14 -4.10 -1.84 18.96
CA GLU A 14 -3.62 -0.65 18.25
C GLU A 14 -2.48 -0.97 17.28
N GLU A 15 -1.65 -1.96 17.58
CA GLU A 15 -0.50 -2.33 16.74
C GLU A 15 -0.96 -2.95 15.42
N SER A 16 -1.87 -3.91 15.46
CA SER A 16 -2.49 -4.52 14.28
C SER A 16 -3.29 -3.48 13.49
N ALA A 17 -4.00 -2.57 14.17
CA ALA A 17 -4.69 -1.47 13.50
C ALA A 17 -3.72 -0.54 12.75
N LYS A 18 -2.58 -0.19 13.35
CA LYS A 18 -1.52 0.60 12.69
C LYS A 18 -0.91 -0.14 11.51
N LYS A 19 -0.70 -1.45 11.62
CA LYS A 19 -0.18 -2.29 10.54
C LYS A 19 -1.18 -2.35 9.39
N ALA A 20 -2.44 -2.63 9.69
CA ALA A 20 -3.56 -2.64 8.75
C ALA A 20 -3.71 -1.30 8.03
N ALA A 21 -3.55 -0.17 8.74
CA ALA A 21 -3.62 1.16 8.11
C ALA A 21 -2.48 1.42 7.12
N LYS A 22 -1.29 0.88 7.38
CA LYS A 22 -0.17 0.94 6.43
C LYS A 22 -0.41 0.02 5.24
N GLU A 23 -0.87 -1.21 5.49
CA GLU A 23 -1.22 -2.18 4.45
C GLU A 23 -2.31 -1.64 3.53
N LEU A 24 -3.36 -1.00 4.06
CA LEU A 24 -4.42 -0.38 3.28
C LEU A 24 -3.87 0.64 2.27
N LYS A 25 -2.98 1.53 2.71
CA LYS A 25 -2.33 2.52 1.81
C LYS A 25 -1.47 1.85 0.74
N ALA A 26 -0.75 0.78 1.10
CA ALA A 26 0.05 0.02 0.14
C ALA A 26 -0.85 -0.67 -0.89
N VAL A 27 -1.97 -1.25 -0.46
CA VAL A 27 -2.99 -1.85 -1.35
C VAL A 27 -3.57 -0.80 -2.30
N GLU A 28 -3.96 0.37 -1.80
CA GLU A 28 -4.47 1.47 -2.64
C GLU A 28 -3.46 1.90 -3.71
N TYR A 29 -2.19 2.01 -3.34
CA TYR A 29 -1.12 2.34 -4.28
C TYR A 29 -0.94 1.27 -5.37
N ILE A 30 -0.89 -0.01 -4.98
CA ILE A 30 -0.75 -1.12 -5.93
C ILE A 30 -1.98 -1.21 -6.84
N LEU A 31 -3.20 -1.02 -6.31
CA LEU A 31 -4.44 -0.99 -7.09
C LEU A 31 -4.38 0.10 -8.17
N ALA A 32 -3.85 1.28 -7.83
CA ALA A 32 -3.67 2.35 -8.81
C ALA A 32 -2.66 1.97 -9.90
N GLN A 33 -1.58 1.26 -9.55
CA GLN A 33 -0.57 0.81 -10.49
C GLN A 33 -1.09 -0.28 -11.45
N ILE A 34 -1.81 -1.29 -10.93
CA ILE A 34 -2.32 -2.40 -11.75
C ILE A 34 -3.47 -1.98 -12.66
N LYS A 35 -4.18 -0.89 -12.35
CA LYS A 35 -5.32 -0.41 -13.13
C LYS A 35 -4.97 -0.10 -14.59
N THR A 36 -3.74 0.32 -14.84
CA THR A 36 -3.23 0.65 -16.19
C THR A 36 -2.23 -0.37 -16.71
N ALA A 37 -1.92 -1.41 -15.94
CA ALA A 37 -0.98 -2.46 -16.29
C ALA A 37 -1.67 -3.54 -17.13
N ASP A 38 -0.92 -4.21 -18.01
CA ASP A 38 -1.40 -5.41 -18.70
C ASP A 38 -1.35 -6.65 -17.80
N GLU A 39 -2.00 -7.74 -18.23
CA GLU A 39 -2.08 -8.99 -17.48
C GLU A 39 -0.70 -9.52 -17.02
N THR A 40 0.32 -9.39 -17.87
CA THR A 40 1.67 -9.89 -17.60
C THR A 40 2.35 -9.04 -16.54
N GLU A 41 2.22 -7.72 -16.63
CA GLU A 41 2.71 -6.79 -15.60
C GLU A 41 2.02 -7.04 -14.25
N VAL A 42 0.72 -7.27 -14.24
CA VAL A 42 -0.05 -7.60 -13.02
C VAL A 42 0.49 -8.88 -12.38
N LEU A 43 0.77 -9.92 -13.16
CA LEU A 43 1.38 -11.15 -12.66
C LEU A 43 2.77 -10.91 -12.06
N GLN A 44 3.61 -10.09 -12.70
CA GLN A 44 4.94 -9.76 -12.18
C GLN A 44 4.86 -8.97 -10.86
N ILE A 45 3.92 -8.03 -10.75
CA ILE A 45 3.66 -7.31 -9.50
C ILE A 45 3.21 -8.29 -8.42
N TYR A 46 2.26 -9.17 -8.70
CA TYR A 46 1.80 -10.19 -7.76
C TYR A 46 2.95 -11.09 -7.27
N LYS A 47 3.76 -11.63 -8.18
CA LYS A 47 4.94 -12.46 -7.83
C LYS A 47 5.89 -11.72 -6.89
N LYS A 48 6.14 -10.43 -7.12
CA LYS A 48 6.96 -9.60 -6.21
C LYS A 48 6.34 -9.47 -4.82
N LEU A 49 5.03 -9.25 -4.72
CA LEU A 49 4.33 -9.11 -3.44
C LEU A 49 4.38 -10.40 -2.62
N ILE A 50 4.20 -11.56 -3.27
CA ILE A 50 4.30 -12.88 -2.63
C ILE A 50 5.72 -13.10 -2.08
N ASN A 51 6.76 -12.81 -2.88
CA ASN A 51 8.14 -12.98 -2.45
C ASN A 51 8.52 -12.06 -1.29
N GLN A 52 8.04 -10.82 -1.28
CA GLN A 52 8.35 -9.84 -0.23
C GLN A 52 7.58 -10.08 1.07
N ARG A 53 6.49 -10.86 1.04
CA ARG A 53 5.56 -11.07 2.17
C ARG A 53 5.18 -9.75 2.86
N LEU A 54 4.85 -8.74 2.05
CA LEU A 54 4.60 -7.37 2.51
C LEU A 54 3.36 -7.26 3.42
N PHE A 55 2.44 -8.21 3.29
CA PHE A 55 1.15 -8.21 3.95
C PHE A 55 1.03 -9.31 5.00
N SER A 56 0.31 -8.99 6.08
CA SER A 56 0.17 -9.88 7.22
C SER A 56 -1.10 -9.64 8.03
N THR A 57 -1.90 -8.64 7.67
CA THR A 57 -3.22 -8.43 8.23
C THR A 57 -4.29 -8.88 7.25
N GLU A 58 -5.51 -9.06 7.76
CA GLU A 58 -6.68 -9.43 6.94
C GLU A 58 -6.89 -8.52 5.72
N ILE A 59 -6.48 -7.24 5.79
CA ILE A 59 -6.57 -6.30 4.67
C ILE A 59 -5.67 -6.76 3.52
N GLY A 60 -4.39 -6.95 3.79
CA GLY A 60 -3.43 -7.33 2.75
C GLY A 60 -3.62 -8.78 2.29
N MET A 61 -4.00 -9.70 3.19
CA MET A 61 -4.29 -11.10 2.84
C MET A 61 -5.53 -11.21 1.95
N GLY A 62 -6.59 -10.44 2.24
CA GLY A 62 -7.78 -10.35 1.40
C GLY A 62 -7.44 -9.83 0.00
N PHE A 63 -6.63 -8.77 -0.08
CA PHE A 63 -6.16 -8.22 -1.36
C PHE A 63 -5.36 -9.24 -2.18
N LEU A 64 -4.36 -9.92 -1.59
CA LEU A 64 -3.57 -10.94 -2.30
C LEU A 64 -4.44 -12.08 -2.82
N SER A 65 -5.42 -12.51 -2.02
CA SER A 65 -6.34 -13.58 -2.40
C SER A 65 -7.21 -13.17 -3.59
N GLN A 66 -7.75 -11.95 -3.58
CA GLN A 66 -8.53 -11.42 -4.70
C GLN A 66 -7.68 -11.27 -5.97
N LEU A 67 -6.46 -10.75 -5.83
CA LEU A 67 -5.54 -10.60 -6.96
C LEU A 67 -5.16 -11.96 -7.57
N TYR A 68 -4.92 -12.97 -6.74
CA TYR A 68 -4.70 -14.34 -7.18
C TYR A 68 -5.89 -14.90 -7.97
N GLN A 69 -7.12 -14.74 -7.45
CA GLN A 69 -8.34 -15.21 -8.12
C GLN A 69 -8.54 -14.56 -9.49
N ASN A 70 -8.24 -13.27 -9.60
CA ASN A 70 -8.30 -12.55 -10.87
C ASN A 70 -7.29 -13.13 -11.87
N LEU A 71 -6.05 -13.39 -11.43
CA LEU A 71 -4.99 -13.92 -12.29
C LEU A 71 -5.26 -15.35 -12.78
N ILE A 72 -5.81 -16.24 -11.95
CA ILE A 72 -6.13 -17.62 -12.38
C ILE A 72 -7.33 -17.68 -13.34
N THR A 73 -8.13 -16.61 -13.41
CA THR A 73 -9.28 -16.52 -14.33
C THR A 73 -8.83 -16.12 -15.74
N VAL A 74 -7.62 -15.59 -15.89
CA VAL A 74 -7.04 -15.20 -17.18
C VAL A 74 -6.59 -16.45 -17.95
N GLU A 75 -7.16 -16.68 -19.14
CA GLU A 75 -6.85 -17.85 -19.98
C GLU A 75 -5.40 -17.83 -20.51
N SER A 76 -4.78 -16.65 -20.59
CA SER A 76 -3.40 -16.45 -20.98
C SER A 76 -2.38 -17.06 -20.01
N PHE A 77 -2.78 -17.40 -18.78
CA PHE A 77 -1.89 -17.93 -17.75
C PHE A 77 -2.22 -19.35 -17.35
N ASN A 78 -1.17 -20.15 -17.15
CA ASN A 78 -1.30 -21.46 -16.52
C ASN A 78 -1.38 -21.26 -15.01
N SER A 79 -2.39 -21.86 -14.35
CA SER A 79 -2.55 -21.75 -12.89
C SER A 79 -1.35 -22.27 -12.10
N ASN A 80 -0.52 -23.14 -12.70
CA ASN A 80 0.72 -23.64 -12.12
C ASN A 80 1.85 -22.59 -12.05
N ASP A 81 1.81 -21.54 -12.88
CA ASP A 81 2.82 -20.46 -12.89
C ASP A 81 2.43 -19.28 -11.97
N ILE A 82 1.25 -19.33 -11.35
CA ILE A 82 0.78 -18.31 -10.43
C ILE A 82 1.01 -18.82 -9.01
N PRO A 83 1.96 -18.25 -8.24
CA PRO A 83 2.24 -18.70 -6.89
C PRO A 83 1.01 -18.58 -6.00
N LYS A 84 0.77 -19.57 -5.14
CA LYS A 84 -0.30 -19.47 -4.13
C LYS A 84 0.06 -18.41 -3.08
N VAL A 85 -0.97 -17.79 -2.51
CA VAL A 85 -0.81 -16.87 -1.37
C VAL A 85 -0.19 -17.64 -0.19
N TYR A 86 0.79 -17.04 0.49
CA TYR A 86 1.45 -17.63 1.64
C TYR A 86 0.55 -17.67 2.88
N SER A 87 0.79 -18.63 3.77
CA SER A 87 0.11 -18.72 5.07
C SER A 87 0.91 -17.98 6.15
N LEU A 88 0.22 -17.32 7.08
CA LEU A 88 0.84 -16.63 8.21
C LEU A 88 1.22 -17.60 9.34
N ASP A 89 0.59 -18.76 9.40
CA ASP A 89 0.77 -19.78 10.46
C ASP A 89 2.02 -20.67 10.29
N GLY A 90 2.90 -20.34 9.35
CA GLY A 90 4.20 -20.99 9.22
C GLY A 90 4.15 -22.37 8.55
N ASP A 91 4.01 -22.36 7.23
CA ASP A 91 4.66 -23.34 6.37
C ASP A 91 5.63 -22.57 5.46
N GLU A 92 6.93 -22.77 5.65
CA GLU A 92 7.96 -22.39 4.69
C GLU A 92 7.83 -23.29 3.45
N PRO A 93 7.52 -22.76 2.25
CA PRO A 93 7.97 -23.44 1.06
C PRO A 93 9.47 -23.18 0.92
N SER A 94 10.27 -24.16 1.33
CA SER A 94 11.69 -24.26 1.03
C SER A 94 11.89 -24.06 -0.47
N SER A 95 12.28 -22.86 -0.88
CA SER A 95 12.65 -22.56 -2.25
C SER A 95 14.16 -22.71 -2.35
N ASP A 96 14.60 -23.94 -2.64
CA ASP A 96 15.97 -24.20 -3.05
C ASP A 96 16.24 -23.44 -4.37
N ASN A 97 17.10 -22.42 -4.26
CA ASN A 97 17.96 -21.82 -5.28
C ASN A 97 17.35 -21.35 -6.62
N GLN A 98 17.21 -20.02 -6.76
CA GLN A 98 18.04 -19.30 -7.74
C GLN A 98 18.73 -18.10 -7.07
N VAL A 99 20.04 -18.24 -6.99
CA VAL A 99 21.03 -17.19 -6.72
C VAL A 99 20.75 -15.94 -7.54
N ILE A 100 20.51 -14.82 -6.87
CA ILE A 100 20.82 -13.50 -7.42
C ILE A 100 21.66 -12.79 -6.36
N ASP A 101 22.97 -13.05 -6.44
CA ASP A 101 23.95 -12.18 -5.83
C ASP A 101 23.97 -10.86 -6.61
N ASN A 102 23.56 -9.76 -5.95
CA ASN A 102 24.29 -8.49 -5.97
C ASN A 102 23.66 -7.47 -4.99
N SER A 103 24.35 -7.31 -3.86
CA SER A 103 24.59 -6.06 -3.12
C SER A 103 23.42 -5.21 -2.60
N THR A 104 22.99 -5.51 -1.38
CA THR A 104 23.16 -4.69 -0.17
C THR A 104 23.36 -3.16 -0.29
N GLN A 105 22.46 -2.44 0.41
CA GLN A 105 22.53 -1.06 0.97
C GLN A 105 22.36 0.09 -0.05
N GLU A 106 21.41 1.02 0.11
CA GLU A 106 21.39 1.98 1.22
C GLU A 106 20.02 2.17 1.91
N LYS A 107 20.10 2.17 3.24
CA LYS A 107 19.14 2.84 4.12
C LYS A 107 19.57 4.30 4.25
N GLU A 108 18.68 5.24 3.95
CA GLU A 108 18.61 6.52 4.64
C GLU A 108 17.12 6.89 4.83
N PRO A 109 16.73 7.27 6.06
CA PRO A 109 16.43 8.68 6.21
C PRO A 109 17.14 9.29 7.43
N ILE A 110 18.11 10.14 7.11
CA ILE A 110 18.47 11.41 7.74
C ILE A 110 17.71 11.74 9.03
N LYS A 111 18.46 11.83 10.15
CA LYS A 111 18.03 12.57 11.35
C LYS A 111 19.03 13.68 11.70
N LYS A 112 18.48 14.91 11.69
CA LYS A 112 18.75 16.11 12.53
C LYS A 112 20.02 16.95 12.27
N GLU A 113 19.80 18.24 11.98
CA GLU A 113 20.02 19.43 12.86
C GLU A 113 19.58 20.71 12.09
N THR A 114 18.52 21.43 12.50
CA THR A 114 18.41 22.62 13.40
C THR A 114 19.08 23.95 12.97
N SER A 115 18.25 25.02 13.06
CA SER A 115 18.49 26.47 12.95
C SER A 115 18.72 27.03 11.52
N ASN A 116 18.00 28.03 11.03
CA ASN A 116 17.73 29.33 11.65
C ASN A 116 16.41 29.98 11.15
N GLY A 117 15.76 30.78 12.02
CA GLY A 117 14.70 31.74 11.64
C GLY A 117 15.26 32.88 10.77
N GLN A 118 14.54 33.87 10.26
CA GLN A 118 13.17 34.41 10.36
C GLN A 118 12.95 35.15 9.01
N GLU A 119 11.72 35.33 8.55
CA GLU A 119 11.08 36.66 8.39
C GLU A 119 9.83 36.62 7.47
N ALA A 120 8.71 37.01 8.09
CA ALA A 120 7.51 37.68 7.58
C ALA A 120 6.93 37.42 6.17
N SER A 121 5.67 36.97 6.15
CA SER A 121 4.64 37.70 5.40
C SER A 121 3.28 37.60 6.08
N SER A 122 2.98 38.63 6.88
CA SER A 122 1.63 38.96 7.33
C SER A 122 1.33 40.36 6.82
N LYS A 123 0.62 40.49 5.69
CA LYS A 123 -0.09 41.72 5.36
C LYS A 123 -1.54 41.43 4.98
N LYS A 124 -2.37 41.97 5.85
CA LYS A 124 -3.83 42.09 5.84
C LYS A 124 -4.24 43.24 4.92
N SER A 125 -5.04 42.94 3.90
CA SER A 125 -5.91 43.89 3.17
C SER A 125 -7.18 43.10 2.83
N LYS A 126 -8.20 43.05 3.69
CA LYS A 126 -9.30 44.02 3.81
C LYS A 126 -9.84 44.43 2.43
N ASN A 127 -10.74 43.62 1.86
CA ASN A 127 -11.70 44.13 0.90
C ASN A 127 -13.12 43.93 1.46
N LYS A 128 -13.82 45.06 1.54
CA LYS A 128 -15.14 45.22 2.14
C LYS A 128 -16.17 45.19 1.01
N GLU A 129 -17.07 44.22 1.08
CA GLU A 129 -18.48 44.24 0.67
C GLU A 129 -18.94 45.36 -0.28
N VAL A 130 -19.40 44.98 -1.49
CA VAL A 130 -20.64 45.54 -2.08
C VAL A 130 -21.44 44.41 -2.72
N LYS A 131 -22.56 44.08 -2.07
CA LYS A 131 -23.65 43.27 -2.60
C LYS A 131 -24.22 43.94 -3.86
N LYS A 132 -24.32 43.18 -4.95
CA LYS A 132 -25.26 43.49 -6.05
C LYS A 132 -26.26 42.36 -6.14
N GLU A 133 -27.39 42.52 -5.47
CA GLU A 133 -28.62 41.82 -5.85
C GLU A 133 -29.83 42.66 -5.40
N LYS A 134 -30.49 43.27 -6.37
CA LYS A 134 -31.96 43.28 -6.50
C LYS A 134 -32.32 43.94 -7.82
N THR A 135 -32.53 43.09 -8.81
CA THR A 135 -33.36 43.39 -9.97
C THR A 135 -34.77 42.94 -9.60
N LYS A 136 -35.73 43.80 -9.96
CA LYS A 136 -37.19 43.60 -9.98
C LYS A 136 -37.96 44.16 -8.78
#